data_AF-A0A6H2A548-F1
#
_entry.id   AF-A0A6H2A548-F1
#
_cell.length_a   1.000
_cell.length_b   1.000
_cell.length_c   1.000
_cell.angle_alpha   90.00
_cell.angle_beta   90.00
_cell.angle_gamma   90.00
#
_symmetry.space_group_name_H-M   'P 1'
#
loop_
_entity.id
_entity.type
_entity.pdbx_description
1 polymer ?
#
loop_
_entity_poly.entity_id
_entity_poly.type
_entity_poly.pdbx_seq_one_letter_code
_entity_poly.pdbx_strand_id
1 'polypeptide(L)'
;GSLGGKKTQSFAKPKLKPNPENEIEIKDEDKSINESGIVKEIIEDLNFVLGSDYRTSSNKTKELIKSRLNEGFTLDDFKIVHRKMLKSWGNNPEMCKYLRPITLYSNKFESYRNQMETSSVLNQSGIKAYLIGQEWLKKHGGSDVK
;
A
#
# COMPACT_ATOMS: atom_id res chain seq x y z
N GLY A 1 -74.51 -38.09 24.11
CA GLY A 1 -74.58 -38.40 22.68
C GLY A 1 -73.75 -37.39 21.90
N SER A 2 -73.10 -37.86 20.81
CA SER A 2 -72.42 -37.13 19.72
C SER A 2 -71.27 -36.18 20.10
N LEU A 3 -69.97 -36.39 19.82
CA LEU A 3 -69.21 -36.77 18.62
C LEU A 3 -69.39 -35.87 17.38
N GLY A 4 -68.28 -35.25 16.99
CA GLY A 4 -67.90 -34.85 15.61
C GLY A 4 -67.60 -33.35 15.42
N GLY A 5 -66.43 -32.89 14.96
CA GLY A 5 -65.16 -33.55 14.64
C GLY A 5 -64.19 -32.66 13.83
N LYS A 6 -62.94 -33.16 13.73
CA LYS A 6 -61.91 -33.02 12.66
C LYS A 6 -61.27 -31.61 12.46
N LYS A 7 -59.97 -31.40 12.19
CA LYS A 7 -58.94 -32.17 11.46
C LYS A 7 -57.50 -31.81 11.89
N THR A 8 -56.70 -32.85 12.15
CA THR A 8 -55.30 -33.13 11.74
C THR A 8 -54.42 -32.06 11.07
N GLN A 9 -53.16 -31.93 11.52
CA GLN A 9 -51.96 -32.17 10.67
C GLN A 9 -50.69 -32.40 11.51
N SER A 10 -49.93 -33.42 11.11
CA SER A 10 -48.65 -33.89 11.66
C SER A 10 -47.47 -32.98 11.31
N PHE A 11 -46.32 -33.12 11.99
CA PHE A 11 -45.06 -33.67 11.43
C PHE A 11 -43.82 -33.34 12.30
N ALA A 12 -43.01 -34.40 12.51
CA ALA A 12 -41.56 -34.48 12.64
C ALA A 12 -40.79 -33.86 13.85
N LYS A 13 -40.04 -34.76 14.51
CA LYS A 13 -38.98 -34.49 15.50
C LYS A 13 -37.79 -33.76 14.85
N PRO A 14 -37.17 -32.75 15.49
CA PRO A 14 -35.84 -32.29 15.13
C PRO A 14 -34.77 -33.19 15.78
N LYS A 15 -33.84 -33.71 14.97
CA LYS A 15 -32.58 -34.31 15.41
C LYS A 15 -31.50 -33.21 15.47
N LEU A 16 -30.78 -33.13 16.60
CA LEU A 16 -29.44 -32.50 16.72
C LEU A 16 -28.43 -33.33 15.89
N LYS A 17 -27.28 -32.91 15.33
CA LYS A 17 -26.54 -31.67 14.95
C LYS A 17 -25.45 -32.17 13.95
N PRO A 18 -24.76 -31.29 13.19
CA PRO A 18 -23.29 -31.42 13.15
C PRO A 18 -22.54 -30.16 13.60
N ASN A 19 -21.23 -30.37 13.76
CA ASN A 19 -20.19 -29.76 14.60
C ASN A 19 -19.57 -28.47 14.02
N PRO A 20 -18.85 -27.64 14.83
CA PRO A 20 -18.20 -26.42 14.41
C PRO A 20 -16.78 -26.72 13.90
N GLU A 21 -16.61 -26.78 12.59
CA GLU A 21 -15.30 -26.68 11.96
C GLU A 21 -15.08 -25.18 11.65
N ASN A 22 -14.04 -24.60 12.24
CA ASN A 22 -13.59 -23.21 12.11
C ASN A 22 -13.74 -22.58 10.71
N GLU A 23 -14.72 -21.69 10.55
CA GLU A 23 -14.62 -20.59 9.60
C GLU A 23 -14.16 -19.36 10.39
N ILE A 24 -12.85 -19.11 10.40
CA ILE A 24 -12.32 -17.89 10.99
C ILE A 24 -12.72 -16.74 10.06
N GLU A 25 -13.83 -16.07 10.36
CA GLU A 25 -14.06 -14.71 9.90
C GLU A 25 -12.95 -13.83 10.49
N ILE A 26 -11.87 -13.62 9.73
CA ILE A 26 -10.87 -12.61 10.07
C ILE A 26 -11.51 -11.25 9.76
N LYS A 27 -12.05 -10.63 10.82
CA LYS A 27 -12.83 -9.40 10.79
C LYS A 27 -11.97 -8.19 10.38
N ASP A 28 -12.58 -7.30 9.59
CA ASP A 28 -12.04 -6.03 9.08
C ASP A 28 -11.39 -5.08 10.13
N GLU A 29 -11.62 -5.31 11.43
CA GLU A 29 -11.04 -4.53 12.52
C GLU A 29 -9.51 -4.58 12.56
N ASP A 30 -8.91 -5.75 12.36
CA ASP A 30 -7.44 -5.95 12.44
C ASP A 30 -6.72 -5.19 11.30
N LYS A 31 -7.30 -5.24 10.10
CA LYS A 31 -6.81 -4.48 8.94
C LYS A 31 -6.86 -2.97 9.21
N SER A 32 -7.93 -2.47 9.82
CA SER A 32 -8.09 -1.04 10.11
C SER A 32 -7.10 -0.54 11.16
N ILE A 33 -6.80 -1.35 12.17
CA ILE A 33 -5.85 -1.03 13.26
C ILE A 33 -4.42 -1.02 12.71
N ASN A 34 -4.06 -2.03 11.91
CA ASN A 34 -2.75 -2.10 11.27
C ASN A 34 -2.54 -0.93 10.29
N GLU A 35 -3.54 -0.60 9.48
CA GLU A 35 -3.48 0.56 8.57
C GLU A 35 -3.29 1.89 9.34
N SER A 36 -4.00 2.07 10.46
CA SER A 36 -3.83 3.25 11.31
C SER A 36 -2.41 3.37 11.87
N GLY A 37 -1.83 2.24 12.30
CA GLY A 37 -0.44 2.17 12.77
C GLY A 37 0.56 2.53 11.68
N ILE A 38 0.41 1.96 10.48
CA ILE A 38 1.28 2.23 9.33
C ILE A 38 1.20 3.71 8.92
N VAL A 39 0.00 4.28 8.86
CA VAL A 39 -0.19 5.70 8.50
C VAL A 39 0.50 6.62 9.51
N LYS A 40 0.41 6.30 10.80
CA LYS A 40 1.11 7.04 11.86
C LYS A 40 2.62 6.99 11.64
N GLU A 41 3.17 5.80 11.40
CA GLU A 41 4.61 5.62 11.21
C GLU A 41 5.13 6.36 9.97
N ILE A 42 4.37 6.37 8.86
CA ILE A 42 4.73 7.13 7.65
C ILE A 42 4.83 8.63 7.95
N ILE A 43 3.90 9.18 8.74
CA ILE A 43 3.91 10.60 9.09
C ILE A 43 5.07 10.92 10.04
N GLU A 44 5.35 10.05 11.01
CA GLU A 44 6.48 10.22 11.93
C GLU A 44 7.83 10.17 11.19
N ASP A 45 7.99 9.24 10.25
CA ASP A 45 9.18 9.17 9.39
C ASP A 45 9.33 10.42 8.51
N LEU A 46 8.25 10.89 7.89
CA LEU A 46 8.25 12.13 7.11
C LEU A 46 8.72 13.33 7.95
N ASN A 47 8.18 13.46 9.16
CA ASN A 47 8.54 14.52 10.10
C ASN A 47 10.02 14.45 10.49
N PHE A 48 10.48 13.25 10.84
CA PHE A 48 11.88 12.99 11.19
C PHE A 48 12.84 13.31 10.04
N VAL A 49 12.57 12.81 8.84
CA VAL A 49 13.47 12.95 7.68
C VAL A 49 13.50 14.39 7.18
N LEU A 50 12.36 15.07 7.12
CA LEU A 50 12.26 16.41 6.54
C LEU A 50 12.37 17.54 7.57
N GLY A 51 12.51 17.23 8.86
CA GLY A 51 12.46 18.24 9.93
C GLY A 51 11.14 18.99 9.98
N SER A 52 10.04 18.29 9.66
CA SER A 52 8.68 18.85 9.59
C SER A 52 7.82 18.39 10.77
N ASP A 53 6.64 18.99 10.93
CA ASP A 53 5.73 18.73 12.07
C ASP A 53 4.28 18.47 11.61
N TYR A 54 4.11 17.53 10.69
CA TYR A 54 2.78 17.09 10.26
C TYR A 54 2.09 16.29 11.35
N ARG A 55 0.86 16.66 11.67
CA ARG A 55 0.05 15.92 12.65
C ARG A 55 -0.38 14.58 12.09
N THR A 56 -0.19 13.53 12.89
CA THR A 56 -0.68 12.17 12.59
C THR A 56 -2.20 12.10 12.51
N SER A 57 -2.92 13.12 13.02
CA SER A 57 -4.37 13.26 12.92
C SER A 57 -4.87 13.94 11.63
N SER A 58 -3.99 14.47 10.79
CA SER A 58 -4.36 15.21 9.57
C SER A 58 -5.12 14.34 8.56
N ASN A 59 -6.40 14.63 8.34
CA ASN A 59 -7.25 13.86 7.41
C ASN A 59 -6.69 13.84 5.98
N LYS A 60 -6.23 15.00 5.47
CA LYS A 60 -5.72 15.09 4.10
C LYS A 60 -4.46 14.26 3.91
N THR A 61 -3.55 14.26 4.89
CA THR A 61 -2.32 13.46 4.83
C THR A 61 -2.65 11.97 4.90
N LYS A 62 -3.58 11.58 5.79
CA LYS A 62 -4.06 10.19 5.89
C LYS A 62 -4.68 9.69 4.58
N GLU A 63 -5.54 10.49 3.94
CA GLU A 63 -6.17 10.15 2.66
C GLU A 63 -5.12 9.86 1.58
N LEU A 64 -4.12 10.73 1.45
CA LEU A 64 -3.05 10.57 0.47
C LEU A 64 -2.25 9.29 0.72
N ILE A 65 -1.93 9.00 1.99
CA ILE A 65 -1.20 7.78 2.37
C ILE A 65 -2.05 6.54 2.05
N LYS A 66 -3.31 6.51 2.50
CA LYS A 66 -4.24 5.40 2.26
C LYS A 66 -4.43 5.13 0.78
N SER A 67 -4.49 6.18 -0.06
CA SER A 67 -4.56 6.01 -1.53
C SER A 67 -3.39 5.20 -2.06
N ARG A 68 -2.14 5.50 -1.62
CA ARG A 68 -0.96 4.76 -2.08
C ARG A 68 -0.88 3.36 -1.47
N LEU A 69 -1.29 3.18 -0.21
CA LEU A 69 -1.39 1.85 0.39
C LEU A 69 -2.37 0.96 -0.39
N ASN A 70 -3.52 1.51 -0.80
CA ASN A 70 -4.50 0.80 -1.63
C ASN A 70 -4.00 0.48 -3.04
N GLU A 71 -3.05 1.26 -3.56
CA GLU A 71 -2.34 0.98 -4.83
C GLU A 71 -1.24 -0.09 -4.66
N GLY A 72 -1.00 -0.59 -3.45
CA GLY A 72 -0.03 -1.65 -3.16
C GLY A 72 1.35 -1.15 -2.71
N PHE A 73 1.53 0.16 -2.50
CA PHE A 73 2.78 0.69 -1.94
C PHE A 73 2.90 0.35 -0.46
N THR A 74 4.13 0.13 -0.02
CA THR A 74 4.44 -0.26 1.36
C THR A 74 5.00 0.91 2.15
N LEU A 75 4.99 0.81 3.49
CA LEU A 75 5.69 1.72 4.39
C LEU A 75 7.13 2.02 3.94
N ASP A 76 7.89 1.01 3.49
CA ASP A 76 9.27 1.22 3.04
C ASP A 76 9.35 2.07 1.77
N ASP A 77 8.39 1.95 0.85
CA ASP A 77 8.32 2.80 -0.33
C ASP A 77 8.15 4.29 0.02
N PHE A 78 7.35 4.60 1.04
CA PHE A 78 7.25 5.97 1.56
C PHE A 78 8.58 6.47 2.11
N LYS A 79 9.25 5.66 2.96
CA LYS A 79 10.57 6.00 3.51
C LYS A 79 11.61 6.21 2.40
N ILE A 80 11.55 5.42 1.33
CA ILE A 80 12.40 5.62 0.13
C ILE A 80 12.12 6.97 -0.51
N VAL A 81 10.85 7.31 -0.75
CA VAL A 81 10.46 8.60 -1.36
C VAL A 81 10.93 9.78 -0.51
N HIS A 82 10.78 9.73 0.82
CA HIS A 82 11.22 10.82 1.71
C HIS A 82 12.72 11.09 1.57
N ARG A 83 13.53 10.02 1.66
CA ARG A 83 14.99 10.11 1.56
C ARG A 83 15.44 10.58 0.18
N LYS A 84 14.88 10.00 -0.89
CA LYS A 84 15.22 10.39 -2.27
C LYS A 84 14.87 11.85 -2.56
N MET A 85 13.70 12.30 -2.13
CA MET A 85 13.22 13.65 -2.45
C MET A 85 13.95 14.69 -1.61
N LEU A 86 14.24 14.39 -0.34
CA LEU A 86 15.14 15.23 0.46
C LEU A 86 16.51 15.37 -0.21
N LYS A 87 17.10 14.26 -0.67
CA LYS A 87 18.39 14.31 -1.36
C LYS A 87 18.33 15.09 -2.68
N SER A 88 17.26 14.94 -3.44
CA SER A 88 17.11 15.57 -4.75
C SER A 88 16.78 17.07 -4.66
N TRP A 89 15.96 17.48 -3.70
CA TRP A 89 15.37 18.83 -3.63
C TRP A 89 15.77 19.62 -2.40
N GLY A 90 16.26 18.97 -1.33
CA GLY A 90 16.54 19.61 -0.04
C GLY A 90 17.57 20.74 -0.11
N ASN A 91 18.57 20.60 -0.99
CA ASN A 91 19.61 21.63 -1.19
C ASN A 91 19.27 22.65 -2.29
N ASN A 92 18.09 22.55 -2.92
CA ASN A 92 17.64 23.48 -3.93
C ASN A 92 16.54 24.38 -3.35
N PRO A 93 16.81 25.69 -3.14
CA PRO A 93 15.87 26.61 -2.51
C PRO A 93 14.49 26.69 -3.19
N GLU A 94 14.45 26.53 -4.52
CA GLU A 94 13.19 26.56 -5.26
C GLU A 94 12.41 25.26 -5.16
N MET A 95 13.10 24.13 -4.97
CA MET A 95 12.49 22.81 -4.96
C MET A 95 12.12 22.33 -3.55
N CYS A 96 12.85 22.75 -2.52
CA CYS A 96 12.65 22.25 -1.15
C CYS A 96 11.23 22.56 -0.61
N LYS A 97 10.59 23.65 -1.08
CA LYS A 97 9.19 24.01 -0.74
C LYS A 97 8.14 22.96 -1.16
N TYR A 98 8.52 22.01 -2.03
CA TYR A 98 7.68 20.91 -2.48
C TYR A 98 7.86 19.61 -1.68
N LEU A 99 8.72 19.60 -0.66
CA LEU A 99 8.88 18.48 0.28
C LEU A 99 7.71 18.42 1.29
N ARG A 100 6.52 18.10 0.80
CA ARG A 100 5.26 18.06 1.56
C ARG A 100 4.34 16.93 1.08
N PRO A 101 3.43 16.40 1.93
CA PRO A 101 2.59 15.25 1.59
C PRO A 101 1.84 15.36 0.27
N ILE A 102 1.21 16.50 -0.01
CA ILE A 102 0.41 16.68 -1.23
C ILE A 102 1.23 16.54 -2.52
N THR A 103 2.52 16.87 -2.46
CA THR A 103 3.41 16.76 -3.61
C THR A 103 4.08 15.40 -3.64
N LEU A 104 4.62 14.94 -2.52
CA LEU A 104 5.32 13.66 -2.42
C LEU A 104 4.40 12.47 -2.69
N TYR A 105 3.14 12.53 -2.23
CA TYR A 105 2.15 11.46 -2.39
C TYR A 105 1.16 11.74 -3.53
N SER A 106 1.55 12.58 -4.49
CA SER A 106 0.79 12.80 -5.72
C SER A 106 0.78 11.55 -6.62
N ASN A 107 0.13 11.65 -7.78
CA ASN A 107 0.17 10.60 -8.81
C ASN A 107 1.57 10.31 -9.38
N LYS A 108 2.59 11.07 -8.99
CA LYS A 108 4.00 10.83 -9.32
C LYS A 108 4.76 10.01 -8.28
N PHE A 109 4.08 9.48 -7.26
CA PHE A 109 4.70 8.73 -6.16
C PHE A 109 5.61 7.61 -6.67
N GLU A 110 5.13 6.79 -7.61
CA GLU A 110 5.92 5.71 -8.22
C GLU A 110 7.16 6.25 -8.93
N SER A 111 7.03 7.36 -9.64
CA SER A 111 8.16 8.02 -10.31
C SER A 111 9.23 8.48 -9.31
N TYR A 112 8.83 9.07 -8.18
CA TYR A 112 9.77 9.47 -7.12
C TYR A 112 10.43 8.25 -6.48
N ARG A 113 9.65 7.19 -6.20
CA ARG A 113 10.14 5.93 -5.64
C ARG A 113 11.18 5.30 -6.55
N ASN A 114 10.95 5.31 -7.86
CA ASN A 114 11.84 4.71 -8.86
C ASN A 114 12.90 5.68 -9.41
N GLN A 115 12.96 6.93 -8.94
CA GLN A 115 13.93 7.93 -9.41
C GLN A 115 15.36 7.41 -9.24
N MET A 116 16.13 7.43 -10.33
CA MET A 116 17.54 7.06 -10.29
C MET A 116 18.35 8.18 -9.63
N GLU A 117 19.22 7.81 -8.70
CA GLU A 117 20.12 8.79 -8.09
C GLU A 117 21.24 9.13 -9.07
N THR A 118 21.44 10.43 -9.33
CA THR A 118 22.48 10.96 -10.21
C THR A 118 23.84 11.00 -9.51
N SER A 119 24.21 9.95 -8.77
CA SER A 119 25.61 9.78 -8.36
C SER A 119 26.43 9.40 -9.60
N SER A 120 27.59 10.03 -9.76
CA SER A 120 28.54 9.82 -10.87
C SER A 120 29.09 8.39 -10.99
N VAL A 121 28.69 7.49 -10.10
CA VAL A 121 28.93 6.04 -10.14
C VAL A 121 27.57 5.36 -10.21
N LEU A 122 27.36 4.50 -11.21
CA LEU A 122 26.14 3.68 -11.34
C LEU A 122 25.90 2.93 -10.03
N ASN A 123 24.83 3.29 -9.30
CA ASN A 123 24.42 2.54 -8.12
C ASN A 123 23.83 1.17 -8.53
N GLN A 124 23.71 0.25 -7.57
CA GLN A 124 23.24 -1.12 -7.80
C GLN A 124 21.91 -1.19 -8.56
N SER A 125 21.02 -0.21 -8.38
CA SER A 125 19.74 -0.14 -9.10
C SER A 125 19.92 0.21 -10.58
N GLY A 126 20.85 1.11 -10.92
CA GLY A 126 21.22 1.39 -12.31
C GLY A 126 21.85 0.18 -13.00
N ILE A 127 22.73 -0.54 -12.29
CA ILE A 127 23.34 -1.79 -12.80
C ILE A 127 22.27 -2.86 -13.02
N LYS A 128 21.35 -3.06 -12.06
CA LYS A 128 20.24 -4.03 -12.20
C LYS A 128 19.32 -3.68 -13.37
N ALA A 129 18.91 -2.42 -13.52
CA ALA A 129 18.07 -1.99 -14.65
C ALA A 129 18.76 -2.21 -15.99
N TYR A 130 20.06 -1.90 -16.08
CA TYR A 130 20.86 -2.17 -17.27
C TYR A 130 20.93 -3.67 -17.58
N LEU A 131 21.24 -4.52 -16.59
CA LEU A 131 21.33 -5.97 -16.78
C LEU A 131 19.97 -6.59 -17.17
N ILE A 132 18.87 -6.18 -16.53
CA ILE A 132 17.52 -6.62 -16.88
C ILE A 132 17.18 -6.22 -18.32
N GLY A 133 17.52 -5.00 -18.73
CA GLY A 133 17.37 -4.56 -20.12
C GLY A 133 18.19 -5.40 -21.10
N GLN A 134 19.44 -5.72 -20.75
CA GLN A 134 20.32 -6.59 -21.55
C GLN A 134 19.79 -8.02 -21.65
N GLU A 135 19.24 -8.58 -20.58
CA GLU A 135 18.60 -9.91 -20.57
C GLU A 135 17.32 -9.91 -21.41
N TRP A 136 16.50 -8.86 -21.33
CA TRP A 136 15.32 -8.70 -22.17
C TRP A 136 15.70 -8.64 -23.65
N LEU A 137 16.72 -7.86 -24.02
CA LEU A 137 17.23 -7.77 -25.38
C LEU A 137 17.81 -9.10 -25.89
N LYS A 138 18.49 -9.89 -25.05
CA LYS A 138 18.98 -11.22 -25.43
C LYS A 138 17.84 -12.23 -25.64
N LYS A 139 16.78 -12.11 -24.84
CA LYS A 139 15.63 -13.03 -24.88
C LYS A 139 14.64 -12.69 -25.99
N HIS A 140 14.54 -11.41 -26.37
CA HIS A 140 13.52 -10.91 -27.30
C HIS A 140 14.07 -10.20 -28.55
N GLY A 141 15.38 -9.92 -28.62
CA GLY A 141 16.04 -9.18 -29.71
C GLY A 141 16.97 -10.01 -30.58
N GLY A 142 16.60 -11.26 -30.88
CA GLY A 142 17.22 -12.04 -31.94
C GLY A 142 16.37 -12.01 -33.21
N SER A 143 16.82 -11.24 -34.22
CA SER A 143 16.15 -10.88 -35.51
C SER A 143 15.24 -9.66 -35.34
N ASP A 144 15.47 -8.48 -35.92
CA ASP A 144 16.03 -8.14 -37.22
C ASP A 144 16.85 -6.84 -37.13
N VAL A 145 18.12 -6.87 -37.55
CA VAL A 145 18.74 -5.81 -38.37
C VAL A 145 19.84 -6.46 -39.21
N LYS A 146 19.52 -6.80 -40.47
CA LYS A 146 20.46 -6.81 -41.60
C LYS A 146 19.89 -5.90 -42.67
#